data_AF-A0A9E5I6M1-F1
#
_entry.id   AF-A0A9E5I6M1-F1
#
_cell.length_a   1.000
_cell.length_b   1.000
_cell.length_c   1.000
_cell.angle_alpha   90.00
_cell.angle_beta   90.00
_cell.angle_gamma   90.00
#
_symmetry.space_group_name_H-M   'P 1'
#
loop_
_entity.id
_entity.type
_entity.pdbx_description
1 polymer ?
#
loop_
_entity_poly.entity_id
_entity_poly.type
_entity_poly.pdbx_seq_one_letter_code
_entity_poly.pdbx_strand_id
1 'polypeptide(L)'
;MCGLARGRAEFGPRALGNRSLIADPRGPNIKEKVNDIKHREQFRPFAPAILAEHVHEFFDIPYGRSSDYMQMVYRCRRPDLFPAIVHHDGTSRVQTVQKGSGQFRELLELWYEQTGCPMLLNTSLNIKGQPMVNTLDDAELWTKTYGLPILG
;
A
#
# COMPACT_ATOMS: atom_id res chain seq x y z
N MET A 1 -4.83 9.64 -3.59
CA MET A 1 -4.25 9.15 -2.32
C MET A 1 -5.28 9.40 -1.24
N CYS A 2 -5.50 8.45 -0.36
CA CYS A 2 -6.39 8.59 0.79
C CYS A 2 -5.95 7.66 1.92
N GLY A 3 -6.37 7.97 3.14
CA GLY A 3 -6.24 7.06 4.27
C GLY A 3 -7.40 6.07 4.31
N LEU A 4 -7.14 4.91 4.90
CA LEU A 4 -8.11 3.88 5.24
C LEU A 4 -8.02 3.67 6.75
N ALA A 5 -9.13 3.87 7.46
CA ALA A 5 -9.25 3.57 8.87
C ALA A 5 -10.59 2.88 9.14
N ARG A 6 -10.56 1.54 9.09
CA ARG A 6 -11.78 0.72 9.16
C ARG A 6 -11.61 -0.56 9.95
N GLY A 7 -12.69 -1.05 10.53
CA GLY A 7 -12.71 -2.29 11.30
C GLY A 7 -11.60 -2.40 12.35
N ARG A 8 -11.16 -3.63 12.62
CA ARG A 8 -10.09 -3.94 13.56
C ARG A 8 -8.73 -3.57 12.96
N ALA A 9 -7.90 -2.87 13.72
CA ALA A 9 -6.52 -2.59 13.32
C ALA A 9 -5.71 -3.91 13.20
N GLU A 10 -4.74 -3.90 12.30
CA GLU A 10 -3.79 -4.98 12.12
C GLU A 10 -2.89 -5.14 13.35
N PHE A 11 -2.49 -6.37 13.65
CA PHE A 11 -1.46 -6.64 14.66
C PHE A 11 -0.08 -6.66 14.02
N GLY A 12 0.87 -5.94 14.62
CA GLY A 12 2.26 -5.86 14.16
C GLY A 12 2.60 -4.55 13.43
N PRO A 13 3.81 -4.46 12.84
CA PRO A 13 4.35 -3.20 12.34
C PRO A 13 3.90 -2.84 10.91
N ARG A 14 2.97 -3.60 10.32
CA ARG A 14 2.54 -3.46 8.92
C ARG A 14 1.05 -3.14 8.87
N ALA A 15 0.72 -2.13 8.08
CA ALA A 15 -0.65 -1.93 7.63
C ALA A 15 -0.91 -2.84 6.43
N LEU A 16 -2.04 -3.53 6.44
CA LEU A 16 -2.45 -4.56 5.48
C LEU A 16 -3.84 -4.27 4.89
N GLY A 17 -4.36 -3.06 5.07
CA GLY A 17 -5.61 -2.58 4.46
C GLY A 17 -6.60 -1.86 5.39
N ASN A 18 -6.40 -1.91 6.70
CA ASN A 18 -7.30 -1.36 7.71
C ASN A 18 -6.81 -0.06 8.35
N ARG A 19 -5.48 0.13 8.48
CA ARG A 19 -4.83 1.39 8.91
C ARG A 19 -3.79 1.85 7.91
N SER A 20 -4.23 2.10 6.68
CA SER A 20 -3.37 2.22 5.51
C SER A 20 -3.47 3.60 4.85
N LEU A 21 -2.35 4.18 4.44
CA LEU A 21 -2.32 5.25 3.45
C LEU A 21 -2.10 4.59 2.09
N ILE A 22 -3.06 4.79 1.17
CA ILE A 22 -3.05 4.15 -0.14
C ILE A 22 -2.94 5.16 -1.27
N ALA A 23 -2.30 4.76 -2.36
CA ALA A 23 -2.15 5.59 -3.55
C ALA A 23 -2.01 4.77 -4.83
N ASP A 24 -2.27 5.42 -5.97
CA ASP A 24 -1.99 4.85 -7.30
C ASP A 24 -0.45 4.75 -7.49
N PRO A 25 0.11 3.54 -7.66
CA PRO A 25 1.56 3.35 -7.76
C PRO A 25 2.16 3.77 -9.10
N ARG A 26 1.34 4.09 -10.11
CA ARG A 26 1.78 4.40 -11.49
C ARG A 26 2.21 5.86 -11.67
N GLY A 27 1.76 6.75 -10.78
CA GLY A 27 2.01 8.18 -10.90
C GLY A 27 3.49 8.54 -10.69
N PRO A 28 4.13 9.34 -11.56
CA PRO A 28 5.56 9.63 -11.46
C PRO A 28 5.91 10.39 -10.17
N ASN A 29 4.99 11.22 -9.67
CA ASN A 29 5.20 12.08 -8.50
C ASN A 29 4.64 11.49 -7.20
N ILE A 30 4.10 10.25 -7.23
CA ILE A 30 3.39 9.72 -6.06
C ILE A 30 4.36 9.33 -4.95
N LYS A 31 5.58 8.92 -5.31
CA LYS A 31 6.61 8.55 -4.35
C LYS A 31 7.01 9.75 -3.49
N GLU A 32 7.25 10.90 -4.12
CA GLU A 32 7.58 12.17 -3.48
C GLU A 32 6.43 12.60 -2.57
N LYS A 33 5.19 12.64 -3.10
CA LYS A 33 4.01 13.03 -2.32
C LYS A 33 3.81 12.18 -1.07
N VAL A 34 3.94 10.85 -1.18
CA VAL A 34 3.82 9.98 0.00
C VAL A 34 5.00 10.22 0.94
N ASN A 35 6.24 10.37 0.44
CA ASN A 35 7.41 10.61 1.30
C ASN A 35 7.33 11.94 2.07
N ASP A 36 6.79 13.00 1.46
CA ASP A 36 6.60 14.30 2.09
C ASP A 36 5.66 14.21 3.29
N ILE A 37 4.54 13.47 3.14
CA ILE A 37 3.62 13.18 4.25
C ILE A 37 4.31 12.33 5.32
N LYS A 38 5.05 11.30 4.90
CA LYS A 38 5.66 10.33 5.82
C LYS A 38 6.89 10.89 6.52
N HIS A 39 7.42 12.05 6.09
CA HIS A 39 8.69 12.63 6.52
C HIS A 39 9.84 11.62 6.44
N ARG A 40 9.92 10.91 5.30
CA ARG A 40 10.95 9.90 5.02
C ARG A 40 11.89 10.34 3.91
N GLU A 41 13.06 9.71 3.87
CA GLU A 41 14.03 9.90 2.80
C GLU A 41 13.41 9.53 1.44
N GLN A 42 13.55 10.42 0.44
CA GLN A 42 12.86 10.30 -0.85
C GLN A 42 13.21 9.03 -1.63
N PHE A 43 14.36 8.40 -1.38
CA PHE A 43 14.76 7.19 -2.09
C PHE A 43 13.98 5.94 -1.66
N ARG A 44 13.38 5.92 -0.46
CA ARG A 44 12.67 4.74 0.05
C ARG A 44 11.41 4.49 -0.78
N PRO A 45 11.28 3.31 -1.40
CA PRO A 45 10.03 2.95 -2.04
C PRO A 45 9.02 2.45 -1.01
N PHE A 46 7.78 2.35 -1.46
CA PHE A 46 6.68 1.80 -0.71
C PHE A 46 6.37 0.36 -1.12
N ALA A 47 5.48 -0.29 -0.39
CA ALA A 47 5.04 -1.65 -0.70
C ALA A 47 3.80 -1.62 -1.59
N PRO A 48 3.65 -2.54 -2.55
CA PRO A 48 2.40 -2.75 -3.25
C PRO A 48 1.52 -3.75 -2.48
N ALA A 49 0.21 -3.54 -2.53
CA ALA A 49 -0.81 -4.54 -2.26
C ALA A 49 -1.49 -4.93 -3.57
N ILE A 50 -1.36 -6.21 -3.95
CA ILE A 50 -1.74 -6.72 -5.27
C ILE A 50 -2.73 -7.87 -5.16
N LEU A 51 -3.70 -7.92 -6.08
CA LEU A 51 -4.61 -9.04 -6.26
C LEU A 51 -3.82 -10.35 -6.51
N ALA A 52 -4.07 -11.37 -5.70
CA ALA A 52 -3.31 -12.62 -5.71
C ALA A 52 -3.20 -13.28 -7.09
N GLU A 53 -4.27 -13.26 -7.88
CA GLU A 53 -4.32 -13.83 -9.23
C GLU A 53 -3.40 -13.14 -10.24
N HIS A 54 -2.99 -11.89 -9.99
CA HIS A 54 -2.10 -11.13 -10.87
C HIS A 54 -0.65 -11.15 -10.40
N VAL A 55 -0.34 -11.66 -9.21
CA VAL A 55 0.98 -11.45 -8.58
C VAL A 55 2.15 -11.96 -9.43
N HIS A 56 1.99 -13.11 -10.09
CA HIS A 56 3.04 -13.73 -10.89
C HIS A 56 3.29 -13.02 -12.24
N GLU A 57 2.36 -12.17 -12.69
CA GLU A 57 2.58 -11.32 -13.87
C GLU A 57 3.56 -10.17 -13.55
N PHE A 58 3.57 -9.70 -12.31
CA PHE A 58 4.30 -8.50 -11.90
C PHE A 58 5.50 -8.78 -11.00
N PHE A 59 5.56 -9.92 -10.30
CA PHE A 59 6.60 -10.23 -9.33
C PHE A 59 7.10 -11.68 -9.43
N ASP A 60 8.38 -11.88 -9.16
CA ASP A 60 9.03 -13.19 -9.13
C ASP A 60 8.77 -13.93 -7.81
N ILE A 61 7.51 -14.21 -7.53
CA ILE A 61 7.11 -15.05 -6.38
C ILE A 61 7.11 -16.52 -6.82
N PRO A 62 7.80 -17.43 -6.10
CA PRO A 62 7.71 -18.86 -6.38
C PRO A 62 6.27 -19.38 -6.33
N TYR A 63 5.90 -20.24 -7.28
CA TYR A 63 4.58 -20.89 -7.27
C TYR A 63 4.33 -21.65 -5.96
N GLY A 64 3.09 -21.57 -5.46
CA GLY A 64 2.71 -22.16 -4.18
C GLY A 64 3.11 -21.32 -2.95
N ARG A 65 3.71 -20.14 -3.14
CA ARG A 65 3.95 -19.17 -2.06
C ARG A 65 3.10 -17.92 -2.24
N SER A 66 2.64 -17.36 -1.13
CA SER A 66 2.03 -16.04 -1.04
C SER A 66 2.88 -15.11 -0.17
N SER A 67 2.70 -13.79 -0.32
CA SER A 67 3.32 -12.79 0.55
C SER A 67 2.27 -11.96 1.26
N ASP A 68 1.46 -12.59 2.11
CA ASP A 68 0.24 -11.94 2.64
C ASP A 68 0.54 -10.85 3.68
N TYR A 69 1.74 -10.86 4.28
CA TYR A 69 2.10 -10.01 5.42
C TYR A 69 3.20 -8.98 5.14
N MET A 70 3.56 -8.74 3.88
CA MET A 70 4.66 -7.83 3.50
C MET A 70 5.98 -8.13 4.25
N GLN A 71 6.38 -9.39 4.32
CA GLN A 71 7.63 -9.78 5.02
C GLN A 71 8.77 -10.07 4.04
N MET A 72 8.45 -10.40 2.80
CA MET A 72 9.40 -10.86 1.80
C MET A 72 9.56 -9.84 0.68
N VAL A 73 10.74 -9.85 0.07
CA VAL A 73 11.09 -8.99 -1.07
C VAL A 73 11.18 -9.86 -2.31
N TYR A 74 10.63 -9.38 -3.42
CA TYR A 74 10.64 -10.05 -4.71
C TYR A 74 11.04 -9.08 -5.82
N ARG A 75 11.64 -9.60 -6.88
CA ARG A 75 11.98 -8.84 -8.09
C ARG A 75 10.68 -8.44 -8.81
N CYS A 76 10.59 -7.19 -9.23
CA CYS A 76 9.50 -6.70 -10.07
C CYS A 76 9.81 -6.96 -11.55
N ARG A 77 8.85 -7.54 -12.27
CA ARG A 77 8.94 -7.85 -13.70
C ARG A 77 8.75 -6.62 -14.59
N ARG A 78 8.03 -5.61 -14.09
CA ARG A 78 7.67 -4.39 -14.84
C ARG A 78 7.93 -3.12 -14.02
N PRO A 79 9.19 -2.84 -13.65
CA PRO A 79 9.51 -1.76 -12.71
C PRO A 79 9.13 -0.37 -13.22
N ASP A 80 9.25 -0.13 -14.53
CA ASP A 80 8.98 1.17 -15.14
C ASP A 80 7.51 1.60 -15.04
N LEU A 81 6.59 0.63 -14.90
CA LEU A 81 5.15 0.91 -14.75
C LEU A 81 4.77 1.35 -13.33
N PHE A 82 5.62 1.05 -12.34
CA PHE A 82 5.30 1.24 -10.91
C PHE A 82 6.48 1.85 -10.13
N PRO A 83 6.97 3.03 -10.51
CA PRO A 83 8.20 3.60 -9.95
C PRO A 83 8.12 3.87 -8.44
N ALA A 84 6.93 4.03 -7.88
CA ALA A 84 6.74 4.35 -6.46
C ALA A 84 6.94 3.18 -5.50
N ILE A 85 6.83 1.94 -6.00
CA ILE A 85 6.86 0.72 -5.19
C ILE A 85 8.09 -0.15 -5.44
N VAL A 86 9.00 0.29 -6.31
CA VAL A 86 10.19 -0.46 -6.68
C VAL A 86 11.46 0.20 -6.12
N HIS A 87 12.33 -0.61 -5.52
CA HIS A 87 13.67 -0.24 -5.06
C HIS A 87 14.61 -0.03 -6.25
N HIS A 88 15.72 0.69 -6.05
CA HIS A 88 16.73 0.91 -7.09
C HIS A 88 17.32 -0.39 -7.67
N ASP A 89 17.30 -1.48 -6.90
CA ASP A 89 17.72 -2.82 -7.31
C ASP A 89 16.64 -3.60 -8.07
N GLY A 90 15.50 -2.97 -8.37
CA GLY A 90 14.36 -3.55 -9.07
C GLY A 90 13.49 -4.48 -8.22
N THR A 91 13.64 -4.47 -6.90
CA THR A 91 12.85 -5.31 -5.99
C THR A 91 11.72 -4.55 -5.30
N SER A 92 10.77 -5.27 -4.71
CA SER A 92 9.67 -4.71 -3.93
C SER A 92 9.22 -5.65 -2.82
N ARG A 93 8.69 -5.10 -1.73
CA ARG A 93 8.14 -5.86 -0.61
C ARG A 93 6.63 -6.00 -0.78
N VAL A 94 6.20 -7.12 -1.35
CA VAL A 94 4.84 -7.30 -1.86
C VAL A 94 3.89 -7.75 -0.77
N GLN A 95 2.67 -7.21 -0.75
CA GLN A 95 1.50 -7.81 -0.09
C GLN A 95 0.63 -8.51 -1.14
N THR A 96 0.52 -9.83 -1.07
CA THR A 96 -0.47 -10.57 -1.83
C THR A 96 -1.82 -10.48 -1.09
N VAL A 97 -2.88 -10.07 -1.79
CA VAL A 97 -4.23 -9.97 -1.20
C VAL A 97 -5.11 -11.08 -1.77
N GLN A 98 -5.40 -12.07 -0.93
CA GLN A 98 -6.17 -13.25 -1.30
C GLN A 98 -7.66 -12.93 -1.52
N LYS A 99 -8.34 -13.74 -2.33
CA LYS A 99 -9.80 -13.69 -2.44
C LYS A 99 -10.45 -13.86 -1.07
N GLY A 100 -11.53 -13.12 -0.82
CA GLY A 100 -12.25 -13.16 0.46
C GLY A 100 -11.53 -12.46 1.62
N SER A 101 -10.43 -11.72 1.38
CA SER A 101 -9.72 -10.95 2.42
C SER A 101 -10.45 -9.65 2.83
N GLY A 102 -11.78 -9.64 2.75
CA GLY A 102 -12.67 -8.56 3.16
C GLY A 102 -12.59 -7.29 2.29
N GLN A 103 -12.99 -6.16 2.88
CA GLN A 103 -13.21 -4.90 2.16
C GLN A 103 -11.97 -4.33 1.47
N PHE A 104 -10.76 -4.63 1.96
CA PHE A 104 -9.54 -4.19 1.27
C PHE A 104 -9.34 -4.95 -0.06
N ARG A 105 -9.73 -6.22 -0.10
CA ARG A 105 -9.76 -7.01 -1.33
C ARG A 105 -10.80 -6.45 -2.31
N GLU A 106 -12.01 -6.17 -1.85
CA GLU A 106 -13.08 -5.57 -2.67
C GLU A 106 -12.65 -4.23 -3.27
N LEU A 107 -11.98 -3.38 -2.48
CA LEU A 107 -11.42 -2.12 -2.97
C LEU A 107 -10.40 -2.32 -4.09
N LEU A 108 -9.50 -3.31 -3.96
CA LEU A 108 -8.51 -3.61 -5.00
C LEU A 108 -9.17 -4.16 -6.27
N GLU A 109 -10.23 -4.96 -6.14
CA GLU A 109 -10.99 -5.46 -7.28
C GLU A 109 -11.69 -4.33 -8.03
N LEU A 110 -12.38 -3.43 -7.33
CA LEU A 110 -12.99 -2.23 -7.92
C LEU A 110 -11.94 -1.33 -8.57
N TRP A 111 -10.79 -1.13 -7.91
CA TRP A 111 -9.68 -0.37 -8.48
C TRP A 111 -9.18 -0.99 -9.77
N TYR A 112 -9.03 -2.32 -9.81
CA TYR A 112 -8.60 -3.04 -11.00
C TYR A 112 -9.62 -2.92 -12.13
N GLU A 113 -10.91 -3.10 -11.84
CA GLU A 113 -11.99 -2.94 -12.82
C GLU A 113 -11.99 -1.55 -13.46
N GLN A 114 -11.80 -0.50 -12.66
CA GLN A 114 -11.85 0.88 -13.13
C GLN A 114 -10.58 1.33 -13.86
N THR A 115 -9.42 0.74 -13.54
CA THR A 115 -8.12 1.30 -13.95
C THR A 115 -7.21 0.35 -14.72
N GLY A 116 -7.54 -0.94 -14.73
CA GLY A 116 -6.66 -2.02 -15.21
C GLY A 116 -5.41 -2.25 -14.36
N CYS A 117 -5.22 -1.54 -13.24
CA CYS A 117 -4.08 -1.70 -12.35
C CYS A 117 -4.43 -2.68 -11.21
N PRO A 118 -3.76 -3.83 -11.07
CA PRO A 118 -4.16 -4.85 -10.10
C PRO A 118 -3.64 -4.60 -8.70
N MET A 119 -3.08 -3.41 -8.43
CA MET A 119 -2.41 -3.11 -7.17
C MET A 119 -2.52 -1.65 -6.76
N LEU A 120 -2.39 -1.41 -5.46
CA LEU A 120 -2.23 -0.09 -4.86
C LEU A 120 -0.92 -0.01 -4.08
N LEU A 121 -0.33 1.18 -4.00
CA LEU A 121 0.67 1.47 -2.98
C LEU A 121 -0.01 1.36 -1.61
N ASN A 122 0.62 0.65 -0.67
CA ASN A 122 0.17 0.53 0.71
C ASN A 122 1.31 0.86 1.68
N THR A 123 1.06 1.80 2.60
CA THR A 123 1.93 2.09 3.74
C THR A 123 1.09 2.36 4.98
N SER A 124 1.70 2.27 6.17
CA SER A 124 1.00 2.57 7.42
C SER A 124 0.44 4.01 7.45
N LEU A 125 -0.77 4.16 8.00
CA LEU A 125 -1.43 5.45 8.24
C LEU A 125 -0.88 6.07 9.53
N ASN A 126 0.33 6.61 9.42
CA ASN A 126 1.03 7.38 10.44
C ASN A 126 2.11 8.24 9.78
N ILE A 127 2.79 9.06 10.56
CA ILE A 127 4.05 9.69 10.16
C ILE A 127 5.22 9.12 10.97
N LYS A 128 6.46 9.38 10.53
CA LYS A 128 7.65 8.92 11.23
C LYS A 128 7.64 9.44 12.68
N GLY A 129 7.76 8.52 13.65
CA GLY A 129 7.78 8.86 15.08
C GLY A 129 6.40 8.92 15.74
N GLN A 130 5.30 8.73 15.00
CA GLN A 130 3.95 8.70 15.56
C GLN A 130 3.31 7.30 15.48
N PRO A 131 2.39 6.98 16.42
CA PRO A 131 1.60 5.76 16.34
C PRO A 131 0.68 5.75 15.11
N MET A 132 0.15 4.58 14.77
CA MET A 132 -0.91 4.46 13.76
C MET A 132 -2.19 5.14 14.24
N VAL A 133 -2.88 5.80 13.31
CA VAL A 133 -4.24 6.28 13.52
C VAL A 133 -5.09 5.12 14.04
N ASN A 134 -5.80 5.31 15.15
CA ASN A 134 -6.61 4.23 15.74
C ASN A 134 -7.96 4.69 16.29
N THR A 135 -8.13 5.98 16.56
CA THR A 135 -9.38 6.59 17.02
C THR A 135 -9.99 7.52 15.95
N LEU A 136 -11.23 7.95 16.16
CA LEU A 136 -11.86 8.97 15.31
C LEU A 136 -11.12 10.31 15.41
N ASP A 137 -10.71 10.70 16.62
CA ASP A 137 -9.93 11.91 16.85
C ASP A 137 -8.60 11.90 16.08
N ASP A 138 -7.92 10.73 16.03
CA ASP A 138 -6.71 10.57 15.22
C ASP A 138 -7.00 10.79 13.73
N ALA A 139 -8.14 10.31 13.24
CA ALA A 139 -8.52 10.44 11.84
C ALA A 139 -8.91 11.87 11.47
N GLU A 140 -9.61 12.58 12.35
CA GLU A 140 -9.93 14.00 12.20
C GLU A 140 -8.65 14.85 12.22
N LEU A 141 -7.75 14.59 13.17
CA LEU A 141 -6.47 15.26 13.25
C LEU A 141 -5.63 15.02 11.99
N TRP A 142 -5.57 13.79 11.49
CA TRP A 142 -4.89 13.46 10.24
C TRP A 142 -5.45 14.29 9.08
N THR A 143 -6.76 14.28 8.90
CA THR A 143 -7.43 14.99 7.81
C THR A 143 -7.17 16.49 7.89
N LYS A 144 -7.25 17.08 9.08
CA LYS A 144 -6.98 18.51 9.31
C LYS A 144 -5.52 18.88 9.05
N THR A 145 -4.58 18.00 9.41
CA THR A 145 -3.14 18.27 9.31
C THR A 145 -2.62 18.12 7.89
N TYR A 146 -3.05 17.07 7.18
CA TYR A 146 -2.48 16.69 5.88
C TYR A 146 -3.43 16.93 4.69
N GLY A 147 -4.67 17.36 4.94
CA GLY A 147 -5.67 17.61 3.90
C GLY A 147 -6.08 16.35 3.12
N LEU A 148 -5.81 15.16 3.67
CA LEU A 148 -6.13 13.88 3.04
C LEU A 148 -7.33 13.23 3.72
N PRO A 149 -8.38 12.85 2.97
CA PRO A 149 -9.52 12.18 3.54
C PRO A 149 -9.14 10.77 4.04
N ILE A 150 -9.77 10.36 5.13
CA ILE A 150 -9.79 8.99 5.59
C ILE A 150 -11.14 8.37 5.24
N LEU A 151 -11.08 7.20 4.61
CA LEU A 151 -12.25 6.41 4.25
C LEU A 151 -12.42 5.25 5.25
N GLY A 152 -13.67 5.01 5.65
CA GLY A 152 -14.10 3.91 6.52
C GLY A 152 -14.67 2.73 5.74
#